data_AF-A0AAN7UTD5-F1
#
_entry.id   AF-A0AAN7UTD5-F1
#
_cell.length_a   1.000
_cell.length_b   1.000
_cell.length_c   1.000
_cell.angle_alpha   90.00
_cell.angle_beta   90.00
_cell.angle_gamma   90.00
#
_symmetry.space_group_name_H-M   'P 1'
#
loop_
_entity.id
_entity.type
_entity.pdbx_description
1 polymer ?
#
loop_
_entity_poly.entity_id
_entity_poly.type
_entity_poly.pdbx_seq_one_letter_code
_entity_poly.pdbx_strand_id
1 'polypeptide(L)'
;METCDKYGILAATSEAIAPPETWNVIATPDTPGTFQLQTLHETYLAATESKKPNGAPEVRGDSTQISFESTLRIRMQARFKPRLKASKELKEKAKVSRKELEDAVGRRLDEDEVKRLKKARREGDYHEQLLDLKSKNKHDKYG
;
A
#
# COMPACT_ATOMS: atom_id res chain seq x y z
N MET A 1 -24.68 -2.32 5.63
CA MET A 1 -23.79 -3.46 5.29
C MET A 1 -24.54 -4.44 4.42
N GLU A 2 -23.88 -5.07 3.46
CA GLU A 2 -24.49 -6.05 2.55
C GLU A 2 -24.50 -7.44 3.20
N THR A 3 -25.70 -7.99 3.35
CA THR A 3 -26.00 -9.30 3.94
C THR A 3 -26.39 -10.28 2.86
N CYS A 4 -26.07 -11.57 3.06
CA CYS A 4 -26.62 -12.67 2.28
C CYS A 4 -27.37 -13.62 3.23
N ASP A 5 -28.63 -13.90 2.94
CA ASP A 5 -29.36 -14.93 3.69
C ASP A 5 -29.00 -16.35 3.22
N LYS A 6 -29.51 -17.36 3.94
CA LYS A 6 -29.32 -18.78 3.62
C LYS A 6 -29.93 -19.23 2.29
N TYR A 7 -30.80 -18.41 1.70
CA TYR A 7 -31.43 -18.67 0.41
C TYR A 7 -30.74 -17.90 -0.73
N GLY A 8 -29.64 -17.18 -0.44
CA GLY A 8 -28.87 -16.42 -1.41
C GLY A 8 -29.44 -15.04 -1.74
N ILE A 9 -30.39 -14.53 -0.95
CA ILE A 9 -30.97 -13.20 -1.13
C ILE A 9 -30.07 -12.16 -0.48
N LEU A 10 -29.77 -11.11 -1.25
CA LEU A 10 -28.92 -10.01 -0.82
C LEU A 10 -29.74 -8.83 -0.31
N ALA A 11 -29.33 -8.24 0.80
CA ALA A 11 -29.95 -7.04 1.36
C ALA A 11 -28.89 -6.10 1.96
N ALA A 12 -29.14 -4.79 1.88
CA ALA A 12 -28.20 -3.75 2.35
C ALA A 12 -28.78 -2.91 3.49
N THR A 13 -29.61 -3.49 4.36
CA THR A 13 -30.40 -2.78 5.37
C THR A 13 -29.79 -2.77 6.77
N SER A 14 -28.75 -3.58 7.01
CA SER A 14 -28.11 -3.71 8.34
C SER A 14 -27.15 -2.55 8.63
N GLU A 15 -27.26 -1.95 9.81
CA GLU A 15 -26.37 -0.86 10.28
C GLU A 15 -25.06 -1.37 10.90
N ALA A 16 -25.05 -2.62 11.38
CA ALA A 16 -23.93 -3.24 12.07
C ALA A 16 -23.32 -4.39 11.26
N ILE A 17 -22.09 -4.79 11.61
CA ILE A 17 -21.44 -5.97 11.05
C ILE A 17 -21.80 -7.17 11.92
N ALA A 18 -22.40 -8.19 11.33
CA ALA A 18 -22.57 -9.50 11.94
C ALA A 18 -22.06 -10.59 10.97
N PRO A 19 -22.11 -11.88 11.35
CA PRO A 19 -21.60 -12.95 10.50
C PRO A 19 -22.18 -12.99 9.07
N PRO A 20 -23.49 -12.75 8.83
CA PRO A 20 -24.06 -12.71 7.49
C PRO A 20 -23.56 -11.55 6.60
N GLU A 21 -23.00 -10.50 7.20
CA GLU A 21 -22.37 -9.36 6.52
C GLU A 21 -20.89 -9.61 6.16
N THR A 22 -20.34 -10.77 6.54
CA THR A 22 -18.92 -11.09 6.35
C THR A 22 -18.71 -11.90 5.07
N TRP A 23 -17.70 -11.52 4.30
CA TRP A 23 -17.38 -12.10 3.00
C TRP A 23 -15.91 -12.53 2.95
N ASN A 24 -15.68 -13.74 2.44
CA ASN A 24 -14.34 -14.23 2.15
C ASN A 24 -13.97 -13.88 0.71
N VAL A 25 -12.88 -13.14 0.53
CA VAL A 25 -12.38 -12.76 -0.79
C VAL A 25 -11.32 -13.76 -1.25
N ILE A 26 -11.63 -14.51 -2.30
CA ILE A 26 -10.76 -15.58 -2.83
C ILE A 26 -10.25 -15.16 -4.20
N ALA A 27 -8.94 -15.20 -4.43
CA ALA A 27 -8.40 -14.93 -5.76
C ALA A 27 -8.70 -16.08 -6.72
N THR A 28 -9.13 -15.78 -7.95
CA THR A 28 -9.35 -16.82 -8.98
C THR A 28 -7.99 -17.32 -9.49
N PRO A 29 -7.68 -18.62 -9.38
CA PRO A 29 -6.35 -19.14 -9.74
C PRO A 29 -5.96 -18.87 -11.20
N ASP A 30 -6.89 -19.07 -12.12
CA ASP A 30 -6.62 -19.07 -13.56
C ASP A 30 -6.79 -17.70 -14.22
N THR A 31 -7.30 -16.71 -13.49
CA THR A 31 -7.61 -15.38 -14.04
C THR A 31 -7.11 -14.27 -13.12
N PRO A 32 -5.85 -13.83 -13.31
CA PRO A 32 -5.23 -12.79 -12.49
C PRO A 32 -6.07 -11.51 -12.41
N GLY A 33 -6.18 -10.96 -11.20
CA GLY A 33 -6.93 -9.72 -10.95
C GLY A 33 -8.45 -9.90 -10.89
N THR A 34 -8.93 -11.15 -10.81
CA THR A 34 -10.32 -11.47 -10.51
C THR A 34 -10.43 -12.23 -9.18
N PHE A 35 -11.61 -12.15 -8.58
CA PHE A 35 -11.90 -12.64 -7.24
C PHE A 35 -13.29 -13.25 -7.18
N GLN A 36 -13.46 -14.17 -6.24
CA GLN A 36 -14.74 -14.73 -5.83
C GLN A 36 -15.08 -14.16 -4.45
N LEU A 37 -16.35 -13.85 -4.22
CA LEU A 37 -16.85 -13.45 -2.91
C LEU A 37 -17.66 -14.61 -2.34
N GLN A 38 -17.12 -15.27 -1.32
CA GLN A 38 -17.76 -16.40 -0.66
C GLN A 38 -18.52 -15.93 0.59
N THR A 39 -19.75 -16.40 0.73
CA THR A 39 -20.63 -16.14 1.88
C THR A 39 -20.26 -17.01 3.07
N LEU A 40 -20.89 -16.77 4.22
CA LEU A 40 -20.80 -17.65 5.39
C LEU A 40 -21.28 -19.09 5.12
N HIS A 41 -22.10 -19.29 4.09
CA HIS A 41 -22.67 -20.60 3.72
C HIS A 41 -21.83 -21.36 2.69
N GLU A 42 -20.56 -20.95 2.50
CA GLU A 42 -19.63 -21.52 1.53
C GLU A 42 -20.08 -21.42 0.06
N THR A 43 -21.13 -20.66 -0.21
CA THR A 43 -21.62 -20.30 -1.55
C THR A 43 -21.00 -19.00 -2.04
N TYR A 44 -21.13 -18.71 -3.33
CA TYR A 44 -20.51 -17.57 -3.99
C TYR A 44 -21.55 -16.56 -4.49
N LEU A 45 -21.16 -15.29 -4.46
CA LEU A 45 -21.87 -14.21 -5.13
C LEU A 45 -21.80 -14.40 -6.64
N ALA A 46 -22.94 -14.42 -7.32
CA ALA A 46 -23.05 -14.48 -8.77
C ALA A 46 -23.99 -13.40 -9.30
N ALA A 47 -23.65 -12.82 -10.44
CA ALA A 47 -24.48 -11.86 -11.16
C ALA A 47 -24.83 -12.42 -12.55
N THR A 48 -26.12 -12.62 -12.77
CA THR A 48 -26.64 -13.18 -14.03
C THR A 48 -27.38 -12.09 -14.81
N GLU A 49 -27.24 -12.09 -16.14
CA GLU A 49 -27.95 -11.12 -16.97
C GLU A 49 -29.45 -11.42 -16.99
N SER A 50 -30.25 -10.36 -17.06
CA SER A 50 -31.70 -10.52 -17.10
C SER A 50 -32.16 -11.15 -18.41
N LYS A 51 -33.05 -12.14 -18.35
CA LYS A 51 -33.69 -12.73 -19.54
C LYS A 51 -34.70 -11.79 -20.23
N LYS A 52 -35.04 -10.66 -19.60
CA LYS A 52 -35.98 -9.66 -20.14
C LYS A 52 -35.20 -8.57 -20.87
N PRO A 53 -35.70 -8.04 -22.00
CA PRO A 53 -35.13 -6.86 -22.61
C PRO A 53 -35.19 -5.70 -21.61
N ASN A 54 -34.04 -5.05 -21.36
CA ASN A 54 -33.84 -3.98 -20.35
C ASN A 54 -34.09 -4.38 -18.88
N GLY A 55 -34.00 -5.66 -18.52
CA GLY A 55 -34.06 -6.05 -17.11
C GLY A 55 -32.78 -5.69 -16.35
N ALA A 56 -32.91 -5.46 -15.05
CA ALA A 56 -31.76 -5.36 -14.16
C ALA A 56 -31.13 -6.76 -13.97
N PRO A 57 -29.80 -6.87 -13.89
CA PRO A 57 -29.14 -8.15 -13.62
C PRO A 57 -29.59 -8.71 -12.27
N GLU A 58 -29.70 -10.03 -12.20
CA GLU A 58 -30.08 -10.73 -10.97
C GLU A 58 -28.80 -11.12 -10.22
N VAL A 59 -28.67 -10.61 -9.00
CA VAL A 59 -27.50 -10.84 -8.15
C VAL A 59 -27.91 -11.72 -6.98
N ARG A 60 -27.25 -12.86 -6.81
CA ARG A 60 -27.57 -13.89 -5.81
C ARG A 60 -26.31 -14.43 -5.14
N GLY A 61 -26.45 -14.86 -3.90
CA GLY A 61 -25.36 -15.44 -3.10
C GLY A 61 -25.41 -16.96 -2.94
N ASP A 62 -26.28 -17.68 -3.65
CA ASP A 62 -26.46 -19.13 -3.52
C ASP A 62 -25.70 -19.99 -4.54
N SER A 63 -24.77 -19.41 -5.33
CA SER A 63 -23.99 -20.20 -6.29
C SER A 63 -23.05 -21.18 -5.59
N THR A 64 -23.14 -22.47 -5.90
CA THR A 64 -22.26 -23.50 -5.30
C THR A 64 -20.96 -23.72 -6.09
N GLN A 65 -20.87 -23.15 -7.29
CA GLN A 65 -19.73 -23.32 -8.18
C GLN A 65 -19.13 -21.98 -8.59
N ILE A 66 -17.82 -21.98 -8.79
CA ILE A 66 -17.10 -20.87 -9.40
C ILE A 66 -17.39 -20.92 -10.91
N SER A 67 -18.00 -19.86 -11.42
CA SER A 67 -18.32 -19.71 -12.84
C SER A 67 -17.93 -18.30 -13.31
N PHE A 68 -18.19 -18.03 -14.59
CA PHE A 68 -18.03 -16.67 -15.11
C PHE A 68 -18.87 -15.65 -14.33
N GLU A 69 -20.09 -16.02 -13.96
CA GLU A 69 -21.06 -15.14 -13.29
C GLU A 69 -20.65 -14.81 -11.85
N SER A 70 -19.84 -15.66 -11.20
CA SER A 70 -19.29 -15.41 -9.86
C SER A 70 -17.92 -14.72 -9.88
N THR A 71 -17.29 -14.60 -11.05
CA THR A 71 -15.94 -14.06 -11.19
C THR A 71 -15.95 -12.55 -11.31
N LEU A 72 -15.50 -11.87 -10.25
CA LEU A 72 -15.62 -10.43 -10.09
C LEU A 72 -14.27 -9.73 -10.19
N ARG A 73 -14.27 -8.50 -10.70
CA ARG A 73 -13.10 -7.62 -10.69
C ARG A 73 -13.29 -6.50 -9.68
N ILE A 74 -12.60 -6.59 -8.55
CA ILE A 74 -12.67 -5.58 -7.48
C ILE A 74 -11.72 -4.43 -7.81
N ARG A 75 -12.26 -3.20 -7.88
CA ARG A 75 -11.48 -1.98 -8.12
C ARG A 75 -11.59 -1.04 -6.93
N MET A 76 -10.45 -0.56 -6.46
CA MET A 76 -10.38 0.41 -5.36
C MET A 76 -10.46 1.85 -5.89
N GLN A 77 -11.36 2.66 -5.31
CA GLN A 77 -11.43 4.09 -5.62
C GLN A 77 -10.11 4.79 -5.27
N ALA A 78 -9.71 5.78 -6.09
CA ALA A 78 -8.41 6.44 -5.97
C ALA A 78 -8.13 7.02 -4.57
N ARG A 79 -9.16 7.59 -3.92
CA ARG A 79 -9.07 8.18 -2.57
C ARG A 79 -8.75 7.16 -1.46
N PHE A 80 -9.05 5.89 -1.68
CA PHE A 80 -8.83 4.81 -0.71
C PHE A 80 -7.59 3.96 -1.01
N LYS A 81 -6.89 4.22 -2.13
CA LYS A 81 -5.63 3.54 -2.41
C LYS A 81 -4.62 3.85 -1.31
N PRO A 82 -3.99 2.83 -0.70
CA PRO A 82 -2.95 3.05 0.29
C PRO A 82 -1.84 3.91 -0.30
N ARG A 83 -1.62 5.10 0.28
CA ARG A 83 -0.46 5.92 -0.07
C ARG A 83 0.73 5.25 0.58
N LEU A 84 1.55 4.56 -0.22
CA LEU A 84 2.75 3.84 0.22
C LEU A 84 3.58 4.75 1.16
N LYS A 85 3.54 4.46 2.46
CA LYS A 85 4.32 5.17 3.49
C LYS A 85 5.81 4.84 3.39
N ALA A 86 6.19 3.79 2.66
CA ALA A 86 7.58 3.39 2.42
C ALA A 86 8.45 4.53 1.85
N SER A 87 7.88 5.40 1.01
CA SER A 87 8.61 6.56 0.47
C SER A 87 8.85 7.67 1.51
N LYS A 88 8.12 7.69 2.63
CA LYS A 88 8.40 8.58 3.76
C LYS A 88 9.47 8.00 4.67
N GLU A 89 9.38 6.71 4.99
CA GLU A 89 10.38 6.02 5.83
C GLU A 89 11.79 6.02 5.22
N LEU A 90 11.90 5.81 3.90
CA LEU A 90 13.19 5.93 3.19
C LEU A 90 13.75 7.36 3.24
N LYS A 91 12.89 8.39 3.18
CA LYS A 91 13.30 9.79 3.28
C LYS A 91 13.70 10.19 4.70
N GLU A 92 13.08 9.59 5.72
CA GLU A 92 13.41 9.84 7.13
C GLU A 92 14.73 9.20 7.51
N LYS A 93 15.02 7.97 7.05
CA LYS A 93 16.34 7.33 7.19
C LYS A 93 17.47 8.08 6.47
N ALA A 94 17.15 8.95 5.52
CA ALA A 94 18.11 9.80 4.82
C ALA A 94 18.42 11.12 5.55
N LYS A 95 17.67 11.49 6.60
CA LYS A 95 17.93 12.71 7.37
C LYS A 95 18.98 12.45 8.44
N VAL A 96 20.24 12.63 8.09
CA VAL A 96 21.33 12.72 9.07
C VAL A 96 21.29 14.09 9.76
N SER A 97 21.39 14.08 11.08
CA SER A 97 21.41 15.31 11.89
C SER A 97 22.75 16.04 11.75
N ARG A 98 22.78 17.35 12.06
CA ARG A 98 24.03 18.14 12.07
C ARG A 98 25.05 17.51 13.04
N LYS A 99 24.58 17.07 14.21
CA LYS A 99 25.40 16.45 15.25
C LYS A 99 26.09 15.17 14.76
N GLU A 100 25.39 14.32 14.01
CA GLU A 100 25.99 13.11 13.42
C GLU A 100 27.05 13.44 12.36
N LEU A 101 26.85 14.50 11.58
CA LEU A 101 27.86 14.95 10.61
C LEU A 101 29.12 15.51 11.32
N GLU A 102 28.93 16.27 12.38
CA GLU A 102 30.01 16.84 13.19
C GLU A 102 30.80 15.77 13.92
N ASP A 103 30.13 14.75 14.48
CA ASP A 103 30.76 13.58 15.10
C ASP A 103 31.57 12.78 14.08
N ALA A 104 30.97 12.54 12.90
CA ALA A 104 31.63 11.81 11.82
C ALA A 104 32.90 12.53 11.31
N VAL A 105 32.93 13.86 11.26
CA VAL A 105 34.11 14.66 10.87
C VAL A 105 35.07 14.89 12.05
N GLY A 106 34.57 14.88 13.29
CA GLY A 106 35.34 15.11 14.52
C GLY A 106 35.56 16.58 14.85
N ARG A 107 34.75 17.49 14.30
CA ARG A 107 34.77 18.94 14.59
C ARG A 107 33.40 19.57 14.36
N ARG A 108 33.20 20.79 14.86
CA ARG A 108 32.05 21.61 14.46
C ARG A 108 32.15 21.95 12.97
N LEU A 109 31.02 21.84 12.28
CA LEU A 109 30.88 22.13 10.85
C LEU A 109 30.12 23.42 10.66
N ASP A 110 30.51 24.21 9.66
CA ASP A 110 29.73 25.37 9.23
C ASP A 110 28.46 24.95 8.45
N GLU A 111 27.51 25.87 8.28
CA GLU A 111 26.26 25.59 7.57
C GLU A 111 26.49 25.14 6.12
N ASP A 112 27.48 25.70 5.43
CA ASP A 112 27.83 25.32 4.07
C ASP A 112 28.43 23.90 4.00
N GLU A 113 29.26 23.53 4.97
CA GLU A 113 29.83 22.18 5.06
C GLU A 113 28.73 21.13 5.36
N VAL A 114 27.77 21.48 6.22
CA VAL A 114 26.61 20.64 6.54
C VAL A 114 25.74 20.43 5.30
N LYS A 115 25.48 21.49 4.52
CA LYS A 115 24.72 21.39 3.26
C LYS A 115 25.45 20.51 2.25
N ARG A 116 26.77 20.67 2.11
CA ARG A 116 27.61 19.86 1.21
C ARG A 116 27.56 18.37 1.56
N LEU A 117 27.71 18.00 2.83
CA LEU A 117 27.63 16.60 3.27
C LEU A 117 26.23 15.99 3.12
N LYS A 118 25.17 16.77 3.38
CA LYS A 118 23.79 16.32 3.14
C LYS A 118 23.49 16.10 1.65
N LYS A 119 24.06 16.93 0.77
CA LYS A 119 23.97 16.78 -0.68
C LYS A 119 24.74 15.55 -1.16
N ALA A 120 25.98 15.39 -0.70
CA ALA A 120 26.82 14.23 -1.02
C ALA A 120 26.18 12.89 -0.61
N ARG A 121 25.46 12.84 0.52
CA ARG A 121 24.69 11.65 0.93
C ARG A 121 23.51 11.33 0.02
N ARG A 122 22.94 12.33 -0.66
CA ARG A 122 21.88 12.12 -1.66
C ARG A 122 22.45 11.67 -3.00
N GLU A 123 23.64 12.14 -3.34
CA GLU A 123 24.32 11.88 -4.63
C GLU A 123 25.22 10.64 -4.60
N GLY A 124 25.50 10.08 -3.42
CA GLY A 124 26.33 8.87 -3.23
C GLY A 124 27.79 9.13 -2.90
N ASP A 125 28.24 10.38 -2.94
CA ASP A 125 29.63 10.82 -2.74
C ASP A 125 29.97 11.18 -1.27
N TYR A 126 29.26 10.60 -0.30
CA TYR A 126 29.40 11.02 1.10
C TYR A 126 30.79 10.75 1.69
N HIS A 127 31.39 9.60 1.35
CA HIS A 127 32.64 9.15 1.98
C HIS A 127 33.84 9.97 1.50
N GLU A 128 33.91 10.33 0.22
CA GLU A 128 35.01 11.13 -0.32
C GLU A 128 34.98 12.56 0.25
N GLN A 129 33.79 13.18 0.28
CA GLN A 129 33.61 14.52 0.86
C GLN A 129 33.93 14.54 2.35
N LEU A 130 33.61 13.47 3.08
CA LEU A 130 33.96 13.34 4.50
C LEU A 130 35.49 13.27 4.70
N LEU A 131 36.19 12.52 3.85
CA LEU A 131 37.66 12.42 3.90
C LEU A 131 38.34 13.74 3.55
N ASP A 132 37.84 14.48 2.55
CA ASP A 132 38.34 15.81 2.16
C ASP A 132 38.26 16.80 3.33
N LEU A 133 37.12 16.84 4.03
CA LEU A 133 36.93 17.72 5.20
C LEU A 133 37.81 17.32 6.39
N LYS A 134 38.00 16.02 6.63
CA LYS A 134 38.92 15.54 7.66
C LYS A 134 40.38 15.88 7.35
N SER A 135 40.78 15.80 6.09
CA SER A 135 42.14 16.07 5.64
C SER A 135 42.48 17.56 5.76
N LYS A 136 41.56 18.45 5.33
CA LYS A 136 41.73 19.91 5.44
C LYS A 136 41.97 20.38 6.87
N ASN A 137 41.31 19.75 7.85
CA ASN A 137 41.51 20.08 9.26
C ASN A 137 42.90 19.67 9.80
N LYS A 138 43.58 18.68 9.20
CA LYS A 138 44.92 18.26 9.62
C LYS A 138 46.03 19.20 9.13
N HIS A 139 45.80 19.90 8.00
CA HIS A 139 46.80 20.80 7.42
C HIS A 139 46.93 22.15 8.13
N ASP A 140 45.93 22.55 8.92
CA ASP A 140 45.90 23.86 9.60
C ASP A 140 46.70 23.92 10.91
N LYS A 141 47.49 22.87 11.25
CA LYS A 141 48.28 22.80 12.49
C LYS A 141 49.78 23.07 12.33
N TYR A 142 50.25 23.38 11.11
CA TYR A 142 51.63 23.79 10.86
C TYR A 142 51.64 25.04 9.98
N GLY A 143 51.40 26.19 10.61
CA GLY A 143 51.55 27.54 10.07
C GLY A 143 51.84 28.49 11.22
#